data_AF-A0A7Y5HZF7-F1
#
_entry.id   AF-A0A7Y5HZF7-F1
#
_cell.length_a   1.000
_cell.length_b   1.000
_cell.length_c   1.000
_cell.angle_alpha   90.00
_cell.angle_beta   90.00
_cell.angle_gamma   90.00
#
_symmetry.space_group_name_H-M   'P 1'
#
loop_
_entity.id
_entity.type
_entity.pdbx_description
1 polymer ?
#
loop_
_entity_poly.entity_id
_entity_poly.type
_entity_poly.pdbx_seq_one_letter_code
_entity_poly.pdbx_strand_id
1 'polypeptide(L)'
;MNARIPTQALQPAQALESVSRVWDERIVPQLTDYIRIPAKSPMFESGWADLGYLDTVVRNAAAWVEAQQVAGLTAEVVRLPGRTPVLLFEIAATRPASSQTVLMYGHLDKQPEFSGWRADLGPWTPHYEDGKLYGRGGADDGYAVYASIAAVQELQRQGVPHPRIVGLIETSEESGSRDLLPYIDALKTRLGDVALVVCLDSGAGNYDQLWLTTSLRGMASGTLKVEILTEGIHSGDASGLVPSSFRIMRQVLDRLEDSATGR
;
A
#
# COMPACT_ATOMS: atom_id res chain seq x y z
N MET A 1 22.63 -14.49 17.52
CA MET A 1 21.93 -15.18 18.62
C MET A 1 20.50 -15.41 18.12
N ASN A 2 20.32 -16.44 17.27
CA ASN A 2 19.09 -16.64 16.47
C ASN A 2 18.22 -17.77 17.06
N ALA A 3 18.24 -17.93 18.38
CA ALA A 3 17.46 -18.96 19.04
C ALA A 3 15.98 -18.71 18.74
N ARG A 4 15.30 -19.71 18.17
CA ARG A 4 13.85 -19.63 17.93
C ARG A 4 13.16 -19.41 19.26
N ILE A 5 12.20 -18.47 19.28
CA ILE A 5 11.30 -18.34 20.42
C ILE A 5 10.58 -19.70 20.57
N PRO A 6 10.47 -20.24 21.79
CA PRO A 6 9.69 -21.45 22.02
C PRO A 6 8.29 -21.32 21.42
N THR A 7 7.80 -22.33 20.73
CA THR A 7 6.45 -22.33 20.12
C THR A 7 5.32 -22.10 21.13
N GLN A 8 5.58 -22.31 22.42
CA GLN A 8 4.64 -22.06 23.52
C GLN A 8 4.62 -20.60 24.01
N ALA A 9 5.51 -19.73 23.53
CA ALA A 9 5.59 -18.35 23.99
C ALA A 9 4.35 -17.53 23.56
N LEU A 10 3.81 -17.82 22.38
CA LEU A 10 2.57 -17.23 21.88
C LEU A 10 1.43 -18.23 22.10
N GLN A 11 0.30 -17.75 22.61
CA GLN A 11 -0.96 -18.46 22.76
C GLN A 11 -1.86 -18.07 21.58
N PRO A 12 -1.92 -18.86 20.48
CA PRO A 12 -2.49 -18.38 19.22
C PRO A 12 -4.00 -18.20 19.27
N ALA A 13 -4.72 -19.05 20.02
CA ALA A 13 -6.16 -18.93 20.17
C ALA A 13 -6.57 -17.62 20.87
N GLN A 14 -5.85 -17.23 21.94
CA GLN A 14 -6.07 -15.95 22.61
C GLN A 14 -5.63 -14.76 21.75
N ALA A 15 -4.57 -14.93 20.96
CA ALA A 15 -4.16 -13.90 20.01
C ALA A 15 -5.25 -13.64 18.97
N LEU A 16 -5.83 -14.70 18.40
CA LEU A 16 -6.93 -14.59 17.45
C LEU A 16 -8.12 -13.86 18.07
N GLU A 17 -8.60 -14.30 19.24
CA GLU A 17 -9.73 -13.66 19.94
C GLU A 17 -9.47 -12.18 20.25
N SER A 18 -8.30 -11.86 20.82
CA SER A 18 -7.91 -10.51 21.18
C SER A 18 -7.80 -9.59 19.96
N VAL A 19 -7.10 -10.04 18.91
CA VAL A 19 -6.88 -9.27 17.69
C VAL A 19 -8.20 -9.09 16.92
N SER A 20 -9.06 -10.11 16.84
CA SER A 20 -10.39 -9.99 16.23
C SER A 20 -11.22 -8.92 16.92
N ARG A 21 -11.24 -8.90 18.26
CA ARG A 21 -11.94 -7.84 19.00
C ARG A 21 -11.35 -6.46 18.74
N VAL A 22 -10.03 -6.33 18.76
CA VAL A 22 -9.35 -5.06 18.43
C VAL A 22 -9.69 -4.61 17.02
N TRP A 23 -9.78 -5.55 16.09
CA TRP A 23 -10.13 -5.29 14.70
C TRP A 23 -11.51 -4.65 14.59
N ASP A 24 -12.52 -5.30 15.16
CA ASP A 24 -13.91 -4.86 15.07
C ASP A 24 -14.15 -3.56 15.86
N GLU A 25 -13.60 -3.45 17.07
CA GLU A 25 -13.88 -2.32 17.97
C GLU A 25 -13.07 -1.06 17.63
N ARG A 26 -11.86 -1.20 17.04
CA ARG A 26 -10.92 -0.08 16.90
C ARG A 26 -10.37 0.13 15.49
N ILE A 27 -10.18 -0.94 14.71
CA ILE A 27 -9.56 -0.84 13.37
C ILE A 27 -10.62 -0.60 12.30
N VAL A 28 -11.73 -1.34 12.29
CA VAL A 28 -12.83 -1.13 11.33
C VAL A 28 -13.38 0.30 11.36
N PRO A 29 -13.61 0.93 12.53
CA PRO A 29 -14.00 2.35 12.58
C PRO A 29 -12.94 3.27 11.97
N GLN A 30 -11.67 3.04 12.27
CA GLN A 30 -10.57 3.85 11.76
C GLN A 30 -10.39 3.69 10.24
N LEU A 31 -10.53 2.48 9.72
CA LEU A 31 -10.54 2.20 8.27
C LEU A 31 -11.73 2.85 7.59
N THR A 32 -12.91 2.83 8.23
CA THR A 32 -14.10 3.51 7.74
C THR A 32 -13.83 5.00 7.56
N ASP A 33 -13.23 5.67 8.55
CA ASP A 33 -12.88 7.09 8.45
C ASP A 33 -11.79 7.36 7.40
N TYR A 34 -10.78 6.48 7.33
CA TYR A 34 -9.74 6.57 6.30
C TYR A 34 -10.31 6.46 4.88
N ILE A 35 -11.27 5.55 4.61
CA ILE A 35 -11.89 5.37 3.30
C ILE A 35 -12.55 6.65 2.80
N ARG A 36 -13.16 7.44 3.70
CA ARG A 36 -13.86 8.70 3.35
C ARG A 36 -12.96 9.76 2.74
N ILE A 37 -11.65 9.68 2.98
CA ILE A 37 -10.68 10.67 2.51
C ILE A 37 -10.20 10.26 1.11
N PRO A 38 -10.41 11.07 0.06
CA PRO A 38 -10.00 10.76 -1.31
C PRO A 38 -8.51 11.07 -1.52
N ALA A 39 -7.66 10.38 -0.76
CA ALA A 39 -6.20 10.51 -0.75
C ALA A 39 -5.57 9.85 -1.99
N LYS A 40 -5.93 10.33 -3.18
CA LYS A 40 -5.43 9.82 -4.46
C LYS A 40 -3.92 10.05 -4.58
N SER A 41 -3.24 9.05 -5.11
CA SER A 41 -1.79 9.10 -5.35
C SER A 41 -1.40 10.16 -6.39
N PRO A 42 -0.17 10.74 -6.35
CA PRO A 42 0.23 11.87 -7.20
C PRO A 42 0.02 11.70 -8.70
N MET A 43 0.12 10.47 -9.24
CA MET A 43 -0.13 10.18 -10.65
C MET A 43 -1.58 10.46 -11.08
N PHE A 44 -2.52 10.39 -10.14
CA PHE A 44 -3.96 10.58 -10.39
C PHE A 44 -4.48 11.93 -9.88
N GLU A 45 -3.66 12.67 -9.14
CA GLU A 45 -4.02 13.95 -8.57
C GLU A 45 -2.78 14.85 -8.49
N SER A 46 -2.52 15.64 -9.54
CA SER A 46 -1.35 16.53 -9.58
C SER A 46 -1.41 17.63 -8.52
N GLY A 47 -2.61 18.01 -8.05
CA GLY A 47 -2.83 18.99 -6.99
C GLY A 47 -2.82 18.40 -5.58
N TRP A 48 -2.29 17.18 -5.39
CA TRP A 48 -2.34 16.44 -4.11
C TRP A 48 -1.84 17.26 -2.91
N ALA A 49 -0.79 18.07 -3.11
CA ALA A 49 -0.15 18.86 -2.06
C ALA A 49 -1.07 19.98 -1.55
N ASP A 50 -1.80 20.64 -2.44
CA ASP A 50 -2.72 21.73 -2.09
C ASP A 50 -4.00 21.18 -1.45
N LEU A 51 -4.45 19.99 -1.88
CA LEU A 51 -5.62 19.32 -1.30
C LEU A 51 -5.37 18.80 0.12
N GLY A 52 -4.12 18.44 0.45
CA GLY A 52 -3.73 18.00 1.79
C GLY A 52 -4.35 16.66 2.24
N TYR A 53 -4.91 15.87 1.33
CA TYR A 53 -5.53 14.59 1.67
C TYR A 53 -4.50 13.52 2.08
N LEU A 54 -3.35 13.45 1.39
CA LEU A 54 -2.24 12.57 1.77
C LEU A 54 -1.72 12.93 3.18
N ASP A 55 -1.55 14.22 3.46
CA ASP A 55 -1.19 14.72 4.79
C ASP A 55 -2.21 14.34 5.87
N THR A 56 -3.49 14.43 5.53
CA THR A 56 -4.58 14.12 6.46
C THR A 56 -4.57 12.64 6.82
N VAL A 57 -4.48 11.73 5.85
CA VAL A 57 -4.46 10.29 6.15
C VAL A 57 -3.24 9.87 6.94
N VAL A 58 -2.06 10.40 6.60
CA VAL A 58 -0.79 10.08 7.29
C VAL A 58 -0.80 10.63 8.73
N ARG A 59 -1.30 11.85 8.94
CA ARG A 59 -1.44 12.42 10.29
C ARG A 59 -2.47 11.67 11.13
N ASN A 60 -3.60 11.29 10.55
CA ASN A 60 -4.62 10.52 11.26
C ASN A 60 -4.08 9.14 11.65
N ALA A 61 -3.35 8.47 10.75
CA ALA A 61 -2.68 7.21 11.07
C ALA A 61 -1.65 7.40 12.19
N ALA A 62 -0.77 8.41 12.11
CA ALA A 62 0.21 8.71 13.15
C ALA A 62 -0.45 8.91 14.53
N ALA A 63 -1.49 9.74 14.60
CA ALA A 63 -2.23 9.99 15.83
C ALA A 63 -2.90 8.72 16.38
N TRP A 64 -3.46 7.87 15.51
CA TRP A 64 -4.03 6.60 15.93
C TRP A 64 -2.97 5.64 16.48
N VAL A 65 -1.80 5.57 15.82
CA VAL A 65 -0.65 4.75 16.25
C VAL A 65 -0.14 5.19 17.62
N GLU A 66 0.02 6.50 17.84
CA GLU A 66 0.42 7.05 19.14
C GLU A 66 -0.61 6.76 20.23
N ALA A 67 -1.90 6.86 19.91
CA ALA A 67 -2.99 6.58 20.85
C ALA A 67 -3.06 5.10 21.29
N GLN A 68 -2.38 4.20 20.58
CA GLN A 68 -2.31 2.78 20.95
C GLN A 68 -1.42 2.50 22.16
N GLN A 69 -0.59 3.46 22.60
CA GLN A 69 0.28 3.37 23.77
C GLN A 69 1.14 2.09 23.82
N VAL A 70 1.61 1.63 22.66
CA VAL A 70 2.53 0.49 22.56
C VAL A 70 3.83 0.84 23.28
N ALA A 71 4.32 -0.05 24.14
CA ALA A 71 5.51 0.22 24.93
C ALA A 71 6.74 0.37 24.01
N GLY A 72 7.48 1.46 24.20
CA GLY A 72 8.67 1.78 23.41
C GLY A 72 8.37 2.28 22.00
N LEU A 73 7.12 2.63 21.68
CA LEU A 73 6.74 3.19 20.39
C LEU A 73 7.04 4.70 20.30
N THR A 74 7.60 5.11 19.17
CA THR A 74 7.63 6.50 18.69
C THR A 74 7.12 6.55 17.26
N ALA A 75 6.49 7.64 16.87
CA ALA A 75 6.01 7.84 15.50
C ALA A 75 6.28 9.29 15.06
N GLU A 76 6.50 9.48 13.76
CA GLU A 76 6.60 10.80 13.16
C GLU A 76 6.23 10.77 11.68
N VAL A 77 5.81 11.93 11.18
CA VAL A 77 5.60 12.14 9.74
C VAL A 77 6.86 12.78 9.15
N VAL A 78 7.61 12.01 8.39
CA VAL A 78 8.83 12.46 7.71
C VAL A 78 8.47 13.14 6.39
N ARG A 79 9.14 14.25 6.11
CA ARG A 79 8.95 15.04 4.87
C ARG A 79 10.29 15.38 4.25
N LEU A 80 10.43 15.03 2.98
CA LEU A 80 11.50 15.53 2.13
C LEU A 80 10.94 16.62 1.19
N PRO A 81 11.73 17.66 0.85
CA PRO A 81 11.26 18.74 -0.02
C PRO A 81 10.72 18.22 -1.36
N GLY A 82 9.50 18.64 -1.72
CA GLY A 82 8.86 18.29 -2.99
C GLY A 82 8.38 16.84 -3.11
N ARG A 83 8.22 16.13 -2.00
CA ARG A 83 7.82 14.71 -1.96
C ARG A 83 6.58 14.48 -1.10
N THR A 84 5.88 13.38 -1.34
CA THR A 84 4.75 12.96 -0.50
C THR A 84 5.21 12.60 0.92
N PRO A 85 4.37 12.76 1.96
CA PRO A 85 4.75 12.45 3.34
C PRO A 85 4.85 10.95 3.61
N VAL A 86 5.73 10.55 4.53
CA VAL A 86 5.89 9.16 4.97
C VAL A 86 5.67 9.09 6.48
N LEU A 87 4.83 8.16 6.95
CA LEU A 87 4.77 7.83 8.37
C LEU A 87 5.88 6.84 8.70
N LEU A 88 6.75 7.24 9.62
CA LEU A 88 7.79 6.40 10.20
C LEU A 88 7.43 6.15 11.67
N PHE A 89 7.33 4.89 12.08
CA PHE A 89 7.25 4.54 13.48
C PHE A 89 8.37 3.58 13.87
N GLU A 90 8.79 3.62 15.13
CA GLU A 90 9.77 2.73 15.70
C GLU A 90 9.23 2.15 17.00
N ILE A 91 9.47 0.86 17.25
CA ILE A 91 9.14 0.18 18.49
C ILE A 91 10.42 -0.49 19.00
N ALA A 92 10.84 -0.07 20.19
CA ALA A 92 12.04 -0.58 20.84
C ALA A 92 11.97 -2.11 21.03
N ALA A 93 13.11 -2.78 20.90
CA ALA A 93 13.19 -4.22 21.12
C ALA A 93 12.87 -4.57 22.58
N THR A 94 12.04 -5.59 22.79
CA THR A 94 11.86 -6.23 24.10
C THR A 94 12.73 -7.48 24.26
N ARG A 95 13.27 -7.99 23.15
CA ARG A 95 14.24 -9.09 23.14
C ARG A 95 15.64 -8.60 23.53
N PRO A 96 16.25 -9.15 24.60
CA PRO A 96 17.62 -8.80 24.98
C PRO A 96 18.61 -9.06 23.85
N ALA A 97 19.59 -8.16 23.69
CA ALA A 97 20.68 -8.26 22.71
C ALA A 97 20.25 -8.39 21.23
N SER A 98 19.02 -8.01 20.88
CA SER A 98 18.59 -7.95 19.48
C SER A 98 19.13 -6.71 18.79
N SER A 99 20.06 -6.86 17.84
CA SER A 99 20.57 -5.77 16.99
C SER A 99 19.82 -5.61 15.68
N GLN A 100 19.05 -6.64 15.28
CA GLN A 100 18.33 -6.69 14.01
C GLN A 100 16.95 -6.03 14.12
N THR A 101 16.52 -5.44 12.99
CA THR A 101 15.24 -4.74 12.82
C THR A 101 14.31 -5.54 11.91
N VAL A 102 13.03 -5.58 12.28
CA VAL A 102 11.94 -5.98 11.37
C VAL A 102 11.34 -4.70 10.78
N LEU A 103 11.30 -4.61 9.45
CA LEU A 103 10.66 -3.50 8.75
C LEU A 103 9.22 -3.90 8.38
N MET A 104 8.23 -3.15 8.85
CA MET A 104 6.84 -3.26 8.43
C MET A 104 6.58 -2.20 7.35
N TYR A 105 6.11 -2.61 6.18
CA TYR A 105 5.85 -1.73 5.04
C TYR A 105 4.39 -1.81 4.61
N GLY A 106 3.86 -0.68 4.16
CA GLY A 106 2.56 -0.51 3.52
C GLY A 106 2.40 0.91 2.97
N HIS A 107 1.22 1.26 2.47
CA HIS A 107 0.96 2.59 1.93
C HIS A 107 -0.42 3.15 2.30
N LEU A 108 -0.61 4.46 2.12
CA LEU A 108 -1.87 5.16 2.45
C LEU A 108 -2.41 6.01 1.30
N ASP A 109 -1.70 6.11 0.18
CA ASP A 109 -2.26 6.67 -1.05
C ASP A 109 -3.23 5.68 -1.70
N LYS A 110 -3.98 6.15 -2.70
CA LYS A 110 -5.07 5.36 -3.29
C LYS A 110 -5.08 5.47 -4.80
N GLN A 111 -5.40 4.38 -5.49
CA GLN A 111 -5.98 4.42 -6.84
C GLN A 111 -7.19 5.38 -6.90
N PRO A 112 -7.49 5.97 -8.08
CA PRO A 112 -8.64 6.83 -8.26
C PRO A 112 -9.95 6.03 -8.23
N GLU A 113 -11.06 6.74 -8.39
CA GLU A 113 -12.35 6.15 -8.67
C GLU A 113 -12.30 5.31 -9.97
N PHE A 114 -13.23 4.36 -10.09
CA PHE A 114 -13.48 3.64 -11.32
C PHE A 114 -15.00 3.48 -11.50
N SER A 115 -15.43 3.22 -12.73
CA SER A 115 -16.84 2.92 -13.02
C SER A 115 -17.17 1.46 -12.66
N GLY A 116 -18.43 1.19 -12.29
CA GLY A 116 -18.90 -0.18 -12.02
C GLY A 116 -19.11 -0.52 -10.55
N TRP A 117 -19.10 0.46 -9.65
CA TRP A 117 -19.60 0.28 -8.28
C TRP A 117 -21.08 -0.12 -8.31
N ARG A 118 -21.47 -1.00 -7.38
CA ARG A 118 -22.88 -1.29 -7.08
C ARG A 118 -23.57 0.02 -6.66
N ALA A 119 -24.86 0.18 -6.97
CA ALA A 119 -25.55 1.47 -6.85
C ALA A 119 -25.58 2.07 -5.42
N ASP A 120 -25.48 1.22 -4.39
CA ASP A 120 -25.43 1.56 -2.97
C ASP A 120 -24.01 1.65 -2.39
N LEU A 121 -22.98 1.41 -3.22
CA LEU A 121 -21.57 1.48 -2.83
C LEU A 121 -20.86 2.64 -3.55
N GLY A 122 -19.76 3.10 -2.97
CA GLY A 122 -18.91 4.11 -3.60
C GLY A 122 -17.47 4.05 -3.12
N PRO A 123 -16.53 4.63 -3.88
CA PRO A 123 -15.12 4.60 -3.53
C PRO A 123 -14.84 5.32 -2.20
N TRP A 124 -15.52 6.44 -1.94
CA TRP A 124 -15.33 7.27 -0.74
C TRP A 124 -16.47 7.12 0.27
N THR A 125 -17.34 6.14 0.06
CA THR A 125 -18.52 5.89 0.91
C THR A 125 -18.36 4.49 1.50
N PRO A 126 -17.63 4.35 2.63
CA PRO A 126 -17.44 3.06 3.27
C PRO A 126 -18.78 2.44 3.65
N HIS A 127 -18.91 1.15 3.37
CA HIS A 127 -20.11 0.38 3.64
C HIS A 127 -19.71 -0.99 4.19
N TYR A 128 -20.20 -1.33 5.38
CA TYR A 128 -19.93 -2.62 5.99
C TYR A 128 -21.15 -3.54 5.81
N GLU A 129 -20.96 -4.68 5.16
CA GLU A 129 -22.02 -5.65 4.85
C GLU A 129 -21.43 -7.06 4.89
N ASP A 130 -22.09 -7.99 5.60
CA ASP A 130 -21.73 -9.42 5.64
C ASP A 130 -20.25 -9.70 5.89
N GLY A 131 -19.66 -9.00 6.88
CA GLY A 131 -18.26 -9.18 7.25
C GLY A 131 -17.26 -8.48 6.32
N LYS A 132 -17.72 -7.68 5.35
CA LYS A 132 -16.89 -6.99 4.37
C LYS A 132 -17.03 -5.48 4.48
N LEU A 133 -15.90 -4.79 4.57
CA LEU A 133 -15.83 -3.33 4.49
C LEU A 133 -15.52 -2.92 3.06
N TYR A 134 -16.53 -2.41 2.34
CA TYR A 134 -16.41 -1.88 0.99
C TYR A 134 -15.95 -0.43 1.02
N GLY A 135 -15.03 -0.08 0.10
CA GLY A 135 -14.54 1.28 -0.09
C GLY A 135 -13.10 1.31 -0.61
N ARG A 136 -12.72 2.36 -1.35
CA ARG A 136 -11.38 2.51 -1.92
C ARG A 136 -10.36 2.76 -0.80
N GLY A 137 -9.25 2.05 -0.88
CA GLY A 137 -8.14 2.17 0.06
C GLY A 137 -8.22 1.20 1.23
N GLY A 138 -9.39 0.63 1.54
CA GLY A 138 -9.55 -0.18 2.76
C GLY A 138 -8.64 -1.41 2.78
N ALA A 139 -8.66 -2.19 1.70
CA ALA A 139 -7.85 -3.41 1.56
C ALA A 139 -6.50 -3.20 0.85
N ASP A 140 -6.32 -2.05 0.19
CA ASP A 140 -5.14 -1.71 -0.61
C ASP A 140 -4.88 -0.20 -0.43
N ASP A 141 -4.06 0.21 0.55
CA ASP A 141 -3.43 -0.62 1.60
C ASP A 141 -3.65 -0.04 3.02
N GLY A 142 -4.80 0.62 3.21
CA GLY A 142 -5.13 1.33 4.45
C GLY A 142 -5.04 0.48 5.72
N TYR A 143 -5.20 -0.85 5.61
CA TYR A 143 -5.18 -1.76 6.75
C TYR A 143 -3.77 -2.05 7.29
N ALA A 144 -2.72 -1.92 6.47
CA ALA A 144 -1.39 -2.40 6.82
C ALA A 144 -0.82 -1.78 8.10
N VAL A 145 -0.95 -0.47 8.27
CA VAL A 145 -0.45 0.23 9.46
C VAL A 145 -1.19 -0.21 10.73
N TYR A 146 -2.51 -0.35 10.67
CA TYR A 146 -3.33 -0.72 11.83
C TYR A 146 -3.10 -2.19 12.22
N ALA A 147 -3.02 -3.08 11.23
CA ALA A 147 -2.72 -4.49 11.43
C ALA A 147 -1.32 -4.70 12.02
N SER A 148 -0.34 -3.96 11.53
CA SER A 148 1.05 -3.96 12.03
C SER A 148 1.11 -3.64 13.52
N ILE A 149 0.44 -2.56 13.94
CA ILE A 149 0.42 -2.15 15.35
C ILE A 149 -0.35 -3.14 16.22
N ALA A 150 -1.50 -3.65 15.75
CA ALA A 150 -2.28 -4.64 16.49
C ALA A 150 -1.49 -5.94 16.74
N ALA A 151 -0.70 -6.38 15.76
CA ALA A 151 0.18 -7.54 15.91
C ALA A 151 1.22 -7.32 17.03
N VAL A 152 1.84 -6.13 17.08
CA VAL A 152 2.83 -5.82 18.13
C VAL A 152 2.18 -5.64 19.50
N GLN A 153 1.01 -5.00 19.57
CA GLN A 153 0.21 -4.91 20.80
C GLN A 153 -0.05 -6.30 21.38
N GLU A 154 -0.44 -7.27 20.55
CA GLU A 154 -0.73 -8.61 21.02
C GLU A 154 0.52 -9.36 21.50
N LEU A 155 1.66 -9.20 20.82
CA LEU A 155 2.94 -9.74 21.30
C LEU A 155 3.28 -9.17 22.69
N GLN A 156 3.15 -7.85 22.88
CA GLN A 156 3.42 -7.22 24.16
C GLN A 156 2.42 -7.63 25.25
N ARG A 157 1.13 -7.76 24.92
CA ARG A 157 0.08 -8.22 25.84
C ARG A 157 0.37 -9.60 26.40
N GLN A 158 0.89 -10.51 25.56
CA GLN A 158 1.28 -11.86 25.98
C GLN A 158 2.70 -11.95 26.54
N GLY A 159 3.45 -10.85 26.59
CA GLY A 159 4.85 -10.84 27.04
C GLY A 159 5.82 -11.56 26.08
N VAL A 160 5.46 -11.70 24.81
CA VAL A 160 6.32 -12.33 23.79
C VAL A 160 7.41 -11.34 23.36
N PRO A 161 8.71 -11.70 23.49
CA PRO A 161 9.79 -10.78 23.14
C PRO A 161 9.92 -10.62 21.62
N HIS A 162 9.92 -9.37 21.16
CA HIS A 162 10.10 -9.02 19.75
C HIS A 162 11.42 -8.23 19.53
N PRO A 163 12.00 -8.31 18.32
CA PRO A 163 13.14 -7.46 17.94
C PRO A 163 12.71 -6.00 17.83
N ARG A 164 13.64 -5.12 17.45
CA ARG A 164 13.30 -3.75 17.06
C ARG A 164 12.39 -3.81 15.83
N ILE A 165 11.33 -3.01 15.83
CA ILE A 165 10.40 -2.93 14.70
C ILE A 165 10.39 -1.49 14.21
N VAL A 166 10.52 -1.30 12.90
CA VAL A 166 10.36 -0.01 12.24
C VAL A 166 9.25 -0.15 11.22
N GLY A 167 8.30 0.78 11.22
CA GLY A 167 7.27 0.88 10.20
C GLY A 167 7.54 2.02 9.25
N LEU A 168 7.42 1.77 7.96
CA LEU A 168 7.56 2.75 6.89
C LEU A 168 6.31 2.71 6.02
N ILE A 169 5.44 3.70 6.18
CA ILE A 169 4.16 3.78 5.50
C ILE A 169 4.20 4.96 4.53
N GLU A 170 4.29 4.67 3.23
CA GLU A 170 4.43 5.70 2.20
C GLU A 170 3.08 6.21 1.65
N THR A 171 3.16 7.19 0.75
CA THR A 171 2.00 7.76 0.05
C THR A 171 2.28 8.01 -1.44
N SER A 172 3.04 7.13 -2.07
CA SER A 172 3.38 7.19 -3.51
C SER A 172 3.34 5.83 -4.19
N GLU A 173 2.90 4.76 -3.53
CA GLU A 173 3.01 3.39 -4.03
C GLU A 173 2.25 3.23 -5.35
N GLU A 174 1.02 3.74 -5.38
CA GLU A 174 0.10 3.63 -6.52
C GLU A 174 0.54 4.50 -7.71
N SER A 175 1.57 5.33 -7.50
CA SER A 175 2.28 6.13 -8.50
C SER A 175 3.65 5.56 -8.88
N GLY A 176 3.95 4.33 -8.44
CA GLY A 176 5.20 3.61 -8.65
C GLY A 176 6.29 3.93 -7.63
N SER A 177 5.95 4.32 -6.41
CA SER A 177 6.88 4.61 -5.30
C SER A 177 8.01 5.57 -5.67
N ARG A 178 7.73 6.60 -6.48
CA ARG A 178 8.77 7.50 -7.02
C ARG A 178 9.54 8.26 -5.93
N ASP A 179 8.88 8.47 -4.79
CA ASP A 179 9.45 9.18 -3.65
C ASP A 179 10.13 8.25 -2.63
N LEU A 180 9.89 6.94 -2.69
CA LEU A 180 10.34 5.99 -1.66
C LEU A 180 11.87 5.88 -1.57
N LEU A 181 12.57 5.68 -2.70
CA LEU A 181 14.03 5.51 -2.71
C LEU A 181 14.78 6.67 -2.02
N PRO A 182 14.46 7.95 -2.30
CA PRO A 182 14.96 9.09 -1.54
C PRO A 182 14.73 9.00 -0.02
N TYR A 183 13.58 8.52 0.43
CA TYR A 183 13.32 8.29 1.85
C TYR A 183 14.17 7.15 2.40
N ILE A 184 14.34 6.05 1.67
CA ILE A 184 15.22 4.94 2.07
C ILE A 184 16.66 5.44 2.26
N ASP A 185 17.17 6.27 1.34
CA ASP A 185 18.50 6.85 1.45
C ASP A 185 18.63 7.77 2.68
N ALA A 186 17.66 8.66 2.89
CA ALA A 186 17.66 9.60 4.01
C ALA A 186 17.48 8.90 5.37
N LEU A 187 16.70 7.82 5.42
CA LEU A 187 16.36 7.08 6.63
C LEU A 187 17.24 5.86 6.86
N LYS A 188 18.22 5.58 5.99
CA LYS A 188 19.06 4.37 6.02
C LYS A 188 19.64 4.06 7.40
N THR A 189 20.21 5.06 8.06
CA THR A 189 20.79 4.91 9.42
C THR A 189 19.72 4.58 10.46
N ARG A 190 18.50 5.12 10.29
CA ARG A 190 17.37 4.90 11.20
C ARG A 190 16.68 3.56 10.95
N LEU A 191 16.63 3.08 9.71
CA LEU A 191 16.18 1.73 9.38
C LEU A 191 17.09 0.69 10.04
N GLY A 192 18.40 0.94 10.07
CA GLY A 192 19.38 0.09 10.75
C GLY A 192 19.59 -1.25 10.02
N ASP A 193 19.99 -2.28 10.77
CA ASP A 193 20.21 -3.62 10.23
C ASP A 193 18.88 -4.37 10.07
N VAL A 194 18.24 -4.24 8.91
CA VAL A 194 16.95 -4.89 8.60
C VAL A 194 17.16 -6.34 8.21
N ALA A 195 16.63 -7.26 9.03
CA ALA A 195 16.76 -8.71 8.81
C ALA A 195 15.50 -9.38 8.24
N LEU A 196 14.36 -8.70 8.35
CA LEU A 196 13.08 -9.17 7.83
C LEU A 196 12.25 -7.96 7.40
N VAL A 197 11.63 -8.06 6.23
CA VAL A 197 10.59 -7.13 5.77
C VAL A 197 9.26 -7.86 5.79
N VAL A 198 8.26 -7.25 6.44
CA VAL A 198 6.87 -7.69 6.42
C VAL A 198 6.10 -6.64 5.63
N CYS A 199 5.57 -7.05 4.48
CA CYS A 199 4.74 -6.23 3.61
C CYS A 199 3.31 -6.79 3.68
N LEU A 200 2.34 -5.93 3.98
CA LEU A 200 0.92 -6.29 4.02
C LEU A 200 0.18 -5.76 2.80
N ASP A 201 0.79 -5.82 1.63
CA ASP A 201 0.25 -5.22 0.40
C ASP A 201 0.35 -6.23 -0.77
N SER A 202 -0.31 -7.38 -0.61
CA SER A 202 -0.25 -8.45 -1.59
C SER A 202 -1.54 -9.24 -1.69
N GLY A 203 -1.64 -10.06 -2.73
CA GLY A 203 -2.83 -10.86 -3.00
C GLY A 203 -2.93 -12.12 -2.14
N ALA A 204 -4.17 -12.56 -1.92
CA ALA A 204 -4.49 -13.90 -1.43
C ALA A 204 -5.29 -14.65 -2.50
N GLY A 205 -4.97 -15.92 -2.75
CA GLY A 205 -5.69 -16.74 -3.73
C GLY A 205 -7.08 -17.18 -3.27
N ASN A 206 -7.31 -17.22 -1.95
CA ASN A 206 -8.60 -17.45 -1.28
C ASN A 206 -8.53 -16.90 0.16
N TYR A 207 -9.61 -17.06 0.93
CA TYR A 207 -9.72 -16.54 2.31
C TYR A 207 -9.66 -17.62 3.40
N ASP A 208 -9.28 -18.86 3.06
CA ASP A 208 -9.34 -20.01 3.99
C ASP A 208 -7.96 -20.39 4.57
N GLN A 209 -6.88 -19.77 4.09
CA GLN A 209 -5.50 -20.08 4.48
C GLN A 209 -4.57 -18.87 4.30
N LEU A 210 -3.41 -18.90 4.96
CA LEU A 210 -2.36 -17.91 4.76
C LEU A 210 -1.70 -18.10 3.39
N TRP A 211 -1.58 -17.02 2.64
CA TRP A 211 -0.82 -16.97 1.39
C TRP A 211 0.52 -16.28 1.61
N LEU A 212 1.59 -16.90 1.13
CA LEU A 212 2.94 -16.32 1.13
C LEU A 212 3.35 -15.99 -0.30
N THR A 213 3.41 -14.70 -0.61
CA THR A 213 3.91 -14.22 -1.90
C THR A 213 5.40 -14.49 -2.02
N THR A 214 5.79 -15.33 -2.98
CA THR A 214 7.20 -15.68 -3.22
C THR A 214 7.90 -14.78 -4.23
N SER A 215 7.12 -14.08 -5.06
CA SER A 215 7.64 -13.20 -6.11
C SER A 215 6.56 -12.23 -6.58
N LEU A 216 6.99 -11.05 -7.02
CA LEU A 216 6.17 -10.07 -7.73
C LEU A 216 6.73 -9.89 -9.15
N ARG A 217 5.86 -9.65 -10.13
CA ARG A 217 6.29 -9.28 -11.49
C ARG A 217 6.74 -7.82 -11.50
N GLY A 218 7.73 -7.50 -12.34
CA GLY A 218 7.99 -6.12 -12.71
C GLY A 218 6.92 -5.58 -13.67
N MET A 219 6.86 -4.26 -13.80
CA MET A 219 5.98 -3.56 -14.73
C MET A 219 6.77 -2.51 -15.50
N ALA A 220 6.53 -2.44 -16.82
CA ALA A 220 6.98 -1.34 -17.66
C ALA A 220 5.76 -0.78 -18.39
N SER A 221 5.60 0.54 -18.37
CA SER A 221 4.52 1.24 -19.05
C SER A 221 5.08 2.34 -19.96
N GLY A 222 4.37 2.65 -21.03
CA GLY A 222 4.79 3.65 -22.00
C GLY A 222 3.69 4.03 -23.00
N THR A 223 3.90 5.13 -23.71
CA THR A 223 2.96 5.66 -24.71
C THR A 223 3.48 5.39 -26.11
N LEU A 224 2.74 4.58 -26.89
CA LEU A 224 2.98 4.43 -28.33
C LEU A 224 2.20 5.50 -29.10
N LYS A 225 2.92 6.39 -29.78
CA LYS A 225 2.33 7.41 -30.66
C LYS A 225 2.63 7.07 -32.12
N VAL A 226 1.59 6.96 -32.94
CA VAL A 226 1.71 6.71 -34.39
C VAL A 226 1.10 7.88 -35.14
N GLU A 227 1.95 8.66 -35.80
CA GLU A 227 1.56 9.81 -36.61
C GLU A 227 1.96 9.59 -38.07
N ILE A 228 1.04 9.87 -38.98
CA ILE A 228 1.26 9.75 -40.44
C ILE A 228 1.18 11.12 -41.11
N LEU A 229 0.27 11.98 -40.63
CA LEU A 229 0.03 13.32 -41.11
C LEU A 229 0.09 14.31 -39.95
N THR A 230 0.29 15.58 -40.27
CA THR A 230 0.26 16.68 -39.30
C THR A 230 -1.15 17.21 -39.01
N GLU A 231 -2.15 16.79 -39.79
CA GLU A 231 -3.55 17.21 -39.65
C GLU A 231 -4.53 16.10 -40.07
N GLY A 232 -5.77 16.22 -39.62
CA GLY A 232 -6.86 15.33 -40.04
C GLY A 232 -7.36 15.69 -41.44
N ILE A 233 -7.57 14.68 -42.29
CA ILE A 233 -8.05 14.85 -43.67
C ILE A 233 -9.28 13.99 -43.95
N HIS A 234 -10.07 14.40 -44.94
CA HIS A 234 -11.29 13.70 -45.31
C HIS A 234 -10.99 12.29 -45.81
N SER A 235 -11.63 11.27 -45.21
CA SER A 235 -11.28 9.87 -45.47
C SER A 235 -11.59 9.45 -46.92
N GLY A 236 -12.57 10.07 -47.58
CA GLY A 236 -12.85 9.82 -48.99
C GLY A 236 -11.70 10.18 -49.94
N ASP A 237 -10.91 11.20 -49.59
CA ASP A 237 -9.80 11.67 -50.45
C ASP A 237 -8.51 10.89 -50.19
N ALA A 238 -8.34 10.39 -48.97
CA ALA A 238 -7.07 9.84 -48.49
C ALA A 238 -7.03 8.33 -48.38
N SER A 239 -8.18 7.67 -48.23
CA SER A 239 -8.25 6.22 -48.04
C SER A 239 -7.74 5.50 -49.29
N GLY A 240 -6.75 4.62 -49.11
CA GLY A 240 -6.10 3.89 -50.21
C GLY A 240 -4.77 4.49 -50.67
N LEU A 241 -4.49 5.77 -50.33
CA LEU A 241 -3.21 6.42 -50.59
C LEU A 241 -2.42 6.62 -49.29
N VAL A 242 -3.06 7.20 -48.27
CA VAL A 242 -2.42 7.49 -46.98
C VAL A 242 -2.60 6.30 -46.04
N PRO A 243 -1.50 5.80 -45.41
CA PRO A 243 -1.61 4.75 -44.39
C PRO A 243 -2.45 5.20 -43.19
N SER A 244 -3.38 4.35 -42.75
CA SER A 244 -4.07 4.55 -41.48
C SER A 244 -3.10 4.37 -40.31
N SER A 245 -2.99 5.38 -39.45
CA SER A 245 -2.20 5.30 -38.21
C SER A 245 -2.62 4.12 -37.34
N PHE A 246 -3.92 3.81 -37.27
CA PHE A 246 -4.45 2.66 -36.53
C PHE A 246 -3.97 1.32 -37.12
N ARG A 247 -3.95 1.18 -38.45
CA ARG A 247 -3.46 -0.04 -39.10
C ARG A 247 -1.96 -0.25 -38.84
N ILE A 248 -1.17 0.82 -38.86
CA ILE A 248 0.26 0.77 -38.53
C ILE A 248 0.46 0.45 -37.05
N MET A 249 -0.29 1.08 -36.15
CA MET A 249 -0.25 0.79 -34.71
C MET A 249 -0.49 -0.70 -34.44
N ARG A 250 -1.53 -1.29 -35.05
CA ARG A 250 -1.79 -2.74 -34.93
C ARG A 250 -0.60 -3.59 -35.40
N GLN A 251 0.00 -3.25 -36.54
CA GLN A 251 1.17 -3.98 -37.06
C GLN A 251 2.42 -3.85 -36.16
N VAL A 252 2.58 -2.72 -35.47
CA VAL A 252 3.67 -2.54 -34.51
C VAL A 252 3.42 -3.37 -33.25
N LEU A 253 2.17 -3.38 -32.75
CA LEU A 253 1.80 -4.20 -31.60
C LEU A 253 1.96 -5.70 -31.88
N ASP A 254 1.61 -6.16 -33.09
CA ASP A 254 1.82 -7.56 -33.53
C ASP A 254 3.30 -8.01 -33.50
N ARG A 255 4.27 -7.07 -33.43
CA ARG A 255 5.71 -7.41 -33.28
C ARG A 255 6.11 -7.64 -31.83
N LEU A 256 5.32 -7.11 -30.89
CA LEU A 256 5.55 -7.23 -29.45
C LEU A 256 4.79 -8.42 -28.86
N GLU A 257 3.58 -8.67 -29.36
CA GLU A 257 2.71 -9.76 -28.93
C GLU A 257 1.93 -10.27 -30.15
N ASP A 258 1.95 -11.57 -30.36
CA ASP A 258 1.18 -12.21 -31.42
C ASP A 258 -0.32 -12.11 -31.10
N SER A 259 -1.08 -11.36 -31.91
CA SER A 259 -2.51 -11.10 -31.66
C SER A 259 -3.42 -12.33 -31.81
N ALA A 260 -2.93 -13.45 -32.35
CA ALA A 260 -3.68 -14.71 -32.42
C ALA A 260 -3.47 -15.58 -31.18
N THR A 261 -2.33 -15.45 -30.50
CA THR A 261 -1.93 -16.36 -29.41
C THR A 261 -1.69 -15.68 -28.06
N GLY A 262 -1.53 -14.36 -28.03
CA GLY A 262 -1.19 -13.59 -26.83
C GLY A 262 0.20 -13.91 -26.29
N ARG A 263 1.14 -14.28 -27.18
CA ARG A 263 2.51 -14.68 -26.84
C ARG A 263 3.54 -13.71 -27.39
#